data_AF-A0A1Z9X260-F1
#
_entry.id   AF-A0A1Z9X260-F1
#
_cell.length_a   1.000
_cell.length_b   1.000
_cell.length_c   1.000
_cell.angle_alpha   90.00
_cell.angle_beta   90.00
_cell.angle_gamma   90.00
#
_symmetry.space_group_name_H-M   'P 1'
#
loop_
_entity.id
_entity.type
_entity.pdbx_description
1 polymer ?
#
loop_
_entity_poly.entity_id
_entity_poly.type
_entity_poly.pdbx_seq_one_letter_code
_entity_poly.pdbx_strand_id
1 'polypeptide(L)'
;MQTHFEKTLYKAHTSGAVGSWSVSVTGTSDFAKMVVASKKKLDGKAVETPTEYTEGKNAGRANETTPLEQAILEAKSKVKLKLDKGYVEEIPKAGSVATNTLGFIQPMTAHPAEKVKAVMFPLGVQPKLDGHRCLAGVKDGIVILYSRQGKAINLPHIQKELQALYNKGQWSGRVIDGELYLHGEVLQSISSLIKKLKPESEQLHYHVYDMDMDKCYRDRYQALKALETVAENCDIKSHWSILRTTVADTQEQVDALHAKHLSEGYEGSMLRQFDMPYESGKRSKSLLKKKDFKDDEFTIIGVSKGKPNIRLGLEVGIYECQTKDGKTFTVTAPGNAQERHEHAQYGHENIGRSLTVKYFNYTPDGVPYLPVALRIREDI
;
A
#
# COMPACT_ATOMS: atom_id res chain seq x y z
N MET A 1 0.48 29.04 -23.69
CA MET A 1 0.86 29.17 -22.27
C MET A 1 2.26 28.60 -22.10
N GLN A 2 3.13 29.30 -21.38
CA GLN A 2 4.51 28.85 -21.13
C GLN A 2 4.51 27.56 -20.29
N THR A 3 5.37 26.61 -20.64
CA THR A 3 5.62 25.41 -19.83
C THR A 3 6.66 25.74 -18.76
N HIS A 4 6.31 25.54 -17.49
CA HIS A 4 7.19 25.85 -16.36
C HIS A 4 7.83 24.60 -15.74
N PHE A 5 7.25 23.42 -15.98
CA PHE A 5 7.80 22.15 -15.55
C PHE A 5 7.35 21.04 -16.49
N GLU A 6 8.26 20.17 -16.89
CA GLU A 6 7.95 18.96 -17.64
C GLU A 6 8.92 17.84 -17.27
N LYS A 7 8.39 16.63 -17.11
CA LYS A 7 9.21 15.43 -16.91
C LYS A 7 8.50 14.22 -17.51
N THR A 8 9.27 13.37 -18.19
CA THR A 8 8.83 12.04 -18.64
C THR A 8 9.67 10.99 -17.95
N LEU A 9 9.01 9.90 -17.53
CA LEU A 9 9.62 8.73 -16.92
C LEU A 9 9.07 7.45 -17.58
N TYR A 10 9.82 6.37 -17.47
CA TYR A 10 9.54 5.09 -18.09
C TYR A 10 9.52 3.96 -17.08
N LYS A 11 8.79 2.89 -17.37
CA LYS A 11 8.80 1.68 -16.54
C LYS A 11 8.56 0.45 -17.40
N ALA A 12 9.40 -0.57 -17.21
CA ALA A 12 9.12 -1.90 -17.73
C ALA A 12 7.98 -2.53 -16.92
N HIS A 13 6.89 -2.84 -17.61
CA HIS A 13 5.78 -3.57 -17.03
C HIS A 13 6.09 -5.06 -17.01
N THR A 14 5.43 -5.77 -16.13
CA THR A 14 5.63 -7.20 -15.98
C THR A 14 5.18 -8.05 -17.16
N SER A 15 4.49 -7.45 -18.14
CA SER A 15 4.21 -8.07 -19.44
C SER A 15 5.40 -7.97 -20.40
N GLY A 16 6.54 -7.42 -19.98
CA GLY A 16 7.72 -7.14 -20.80
C GLY A 16 7.64 -5.82 -21.59
N ALA A 17 6.45 -5.24 -21.73
CA ALA A 17 6.27 -3.97 -22.43
C ALA A 17 6.77 -2.77 -21.61
N VAL A 18 7.31 -1.76 -22.29
CA VAL A 18 7.72 -0.51 -21.66
C VAL A 18 6.60 0.52 -21.79
N GLY A 19 6.18 1.09 -20.67
CA GLY A 19 5.24 2.20 -20.61
C GLY A 19 5.93 3.51 -20.26
N SER A 20 5.20 4.62 -20.41
CA SER A 20 5.65 5.95 -20.00
C SER A 20 4.65 6.63 -19.07
N TRP A 21 5.16 7.56 -18.29
CA TRP A 21 4.40 8.48 -17.47
C TRP A 21 5.05 9.85 -17.59
N SER A 22 4.27 10.88 -17.92
CA SER A 22 4.76 12.25 -17.97
C SER A 22 3.87 13.18 -17.16
N VAL A 23 4.46 14.30 -16.76
CA VAL A 23 3.76 15.42 -16.15
C VAL A 23 4.28 16.71 -16.75
N SER A 24 3.37 17.61 -17.11
CA SER A 24 3.69 18.98 -17.52
C SER A 24 2.85 19.98 -16.74
N VAL A 25 3.39 21.17 -16.51
CA VAL A 25 2.71 22.30 -15.85
C VAL A 25 2.85 23.53 -16.73
N THR A 26 1.72 24.13 -17.06
CA THR A 26 1.60 25.40 -17.80
C THR A 26 0.74 26.36 -16.99
N GLY A 27 0.94 27.67 -17.11
CA GLY A 27 0.11 28.63 -16.37
C GLY A 27 0.75 30.01 -16.16
N THR A 28 0.17 30.77 -15.25
CA THR A 28 0.60 32.06 -14.71
C THR A 28 0.49 32.02 -13.18
N SER A 29 0.87 33.09 -12.47
CA SER A 29 0.69 33.17 -11.01
C SER A 29 -0.73 32.86 -10.56
N ASP A 30 -1.74 33.30 -11.32
CA ASP A 30 -3.13 33.28 -10.88
C ASP A 30 -3.89 32.01 -11.32
N PHE A 31 -3.31 31.25 -12.25
CA PHE A 31 -3.89 30.01 -12.74
C PHE A 31 -2.83 29.07 -13.28
N ALA A 32 -2.90 27.79 -12.90
CA ALA A 32 -2.04 26.77 -13.49
C ALA A 32 -2.81 25.52 -13.86
N LYS A 33 -2.32 24.83 -14.89
CA LYS A 33 -2.81 23.55 -15.35
C LYS A 33 -1.65 22.55 -15.36
N MET A 34 -1.85 21.45 -14.64
CA MET A 34 -0.97 20.30 -14.67
C MET A 34 -1.63 19.21 -15.50
N VAL A 35 -0.91 18.62 -16.46
CA VAL A 35 -1.38 17.46 -17.22
C VAL A 35 -0.49 16.28 -16.89
N VAL A 36 -1.12 15.21 -16.39
CA VAL A 36 -0.44 13.92 -16.21
C VAL A 36 -0.86 13.00 -17.34
N ALA A 37 0.09 12.47 -18.10
CA ALA A 37 -0.16 11.48 -19.14
C ALA A 37 0.47 10.14 -18.78
N SER A 38 -0.17 9.04 -19.18
CA SER A 38 0.39 7.70 -19.00
C SER A 38 0.09 6.78 -20.17
N LYS A 39 1.09 6.00 -20.57
CA LYS A 39 0.97 4.98 -21.61
C LYS A 39 1.39 3.62 -21.05
N LYS A 40 0.60 2.58 -21.28
CA LYS A 40 0.95 1.19 -20.91
C LYS A 40 2.02 0.59 -21.83
N LYS A 41 2.07 1.07 -23.08
CA LYS A 41 3.08 0.75 -24.08
C LYS A 41 3.48 2.05 -24.77
N LEU A 42 4.74 2.25 -25.14
CA LEU A 42 5.21 3.50 -25.75
C LEU A 42 4.43 3.92 -27.01
N ASP A 43 4.04 2.94 -27.82
CA ASP A 43 3.22 3.06 -29.04
C ASP A 43 1.70 3.19 -28.77
N GLY A 44 1.28 3.01 -27.52
CA GLY A 44 -0.13 3.06 -27.13
C GLY A 44 -0.69 4.48 -26.99
N LYS A 45 -2.02 4.58 -26.99
CA LYS A 45 -2.73 5.82 -26.66
C LYS A 45 -2.44 6.25 -25.23
N ALA A 46 -2.16 7.53 -25.05
CA ALA A 46 -1.99 8.12 -23.73
C ALA A 46 -3.35 8.27 -23.03
N VAL A 47 -3.38 7.97 -21.75
CA VAL A 47 -4.45 8.40 -20.85
C VAL A 47 -3.97 9.65 -20.14
N GLU A 48 -4.66 10.76 -20.41
CA GLU A 48 -4.36 12.06 -19.82
C GLU A 48 -5.31 12.38 -18.67
N THR A 49 -4.80 13.13 -17.71
CA THR A 49 -5.56 13.60 -16.55
C THR A 49 -5.11 15.02 -16.24
N PRO A 50 -5.83 16.03 -16.76
CA PRO A 50 -5.56 17.41 -16.41
C PRO A 50 -5.98 17.70 -14.97
N THR A 51 -5.37 18.70 -14.36
CA THR A 51 -5.73 19.25 -13.05
C THR A 51 -5.49 20.75 -13.09
N GLU A 52 -6.51 21.51 -12.75
CA GLU A 52 -6.48 22.96 -12.71
C GLU A 52 -6.29 23.44 -11.28
N TYR A 53 -5.53 24.51 -11.13
CA TYR A 53 -5.23 25.19 -9.88
C TYR A 53 -5.64 26.64 -10.06
N THR A 54 -6.67 27.04 -9.33
CA THR A 54 -7.17 28.41 -9.26
C THR A 54 -6.77 29.10 -7.96
N GLU A 55 -6.26 28.33 -6.99
CA GLU A 55 -5.87 28.82 -5.68
C GLU A 55 -4.53 28.24 -5.24
N GLY A 56 -3.83 29.05 -4.45
CA GLY A 56 -2.62 28.70 -3.74
C GLY A 56 -2.84 27.84 -2.49
N LYS A 57 -1.80 27.64 -1.68
CA LYS A 57 -1.93 27.10 -0.32
C LYS A 57 -1.30 28.04 0.69
N ASN A 58 -1.79 27.97 1.93
CA ASN A 58 -1.28 28.72 3.09
C ASN A 58 -1.30 30.24 2.91
N ALA A 59 -2.34 30.79 2.28
CA ALA A 59 -2.52 32.23 2.12
C ALA A 59 -2.30 32.98 3.45
N GLY A 60 -1.48 34.03 3.43
CA GLY A 60 -1.13 34.83 4.60
C GLY A 60 -0.09 34.22 5.54
N ARG A 61 0.61 33.14 5.14
CA ARG A 61 1.71 32.53 5.90
C ARG A 61 3.02 32.62 5.13
N ALA A 62 4.16 32.49 5.83
CA ALA A 62 5.49 32.56 5.22
C ALA A 62 5.75 31.48 4.14
N ASN A 63 4.94 30.42 4.10
CA ASN A 63 4.99 29.34 3.11
C ASN A 63 3.78 29.35 2.16
N GLU A 64 3.22 30.54 1.91
CA GLU A 64 2.22 30.78 0.90
C GLU A 64 2.75 30.37 -0.49
N THR A 65 1.87 29.79 -1.29
CA THR A 65 2.18 29.42 -2.68
C THR A 65 1.12 30.00 -3.59
N THR A 66 1.52 30.47 -4.78
CA THR A 66 0.61 30.73 -5.89
C THR A 66 0.07 29.42 -6.50
N PRO A 67 -1.05 29.46 -7.24
CA PRO A 67 -1.51 28.35 -8.07
C PRO A 67 -0.40 27.65 -8.89
N LEU A 68 0.47 28.42 -9.54
CA LEU A 68 1.59 27.88 -10.34
C LEU A 68 2.65 27.20 -9.47
N GLU A 69 3.08 27.84 -8.38
CA GLU A 69 4.04 27.23 -7.46
C GLU A 69 3.48 25.95 -6.86
N GLN A 70 2.21 25.95 -6.46
CA GLN A 70 1.53 24.76 -5.94
C GLN A 70 1.49 23.63 -6.98
N ALA A 71 1.17 23.93 -8.25
CA ALA A 71 1.16 22.96 -9.33
C ALA A 71 2.56 22.36 -9.59
N ILE A 72 3.61 23.19 -9.60
CA ILE A 72 5.01 22.75 -9.78
C ILE A 72 5.46 21.87 -8.60
N LEU A 73 5.15 22.25 -7.36
CA LEU A 73 5.47 21.46 -6.17
C LEU A 73 4.78 20.09 -6.20
N GLU A 74 3.50 20.03 -6.57
CA GLU A 74 2.78 18.76 -6.73
C GLU A 74 3.33 17.92 -7.88
N ALA A 75 3.72 18.53 -9.02
CA ALA A 75 4.34 17.84 -10.13
C ALA A 75 5.68 17.20 -9.74
N LYS A 76 6.56 17.94 -9.05
CA LYS A 76 7.83 17.43 -8.51
C LYS A 76 7.60 16.28 -7.52
N SER A 77 6.60 16.41 -6.64
CA SER A 77 6.22 15.34 -5.71
C SER A 77 5.75 14.07 -6.42
N LYS A 78 4.97 14.21 -7.50
CA LYS A 78 4.53 13.08 -8.34
C LYS A 78 5.69 12.40 -9.07
N VAL A 79 6.67 13.17 -9.58
CA VAL A 79 7.90 12.62 -10.18
C VAL A 79 8.63 11.76 -9.14
N LYS A 80 8.89 12.30 -7.94
CA LYS A 80 9.54 11.55 -6.86
C LYS A 80 8.78 10.25 -6.51
N LEU A 81 7.46 10.32 -6.37
CA LEU A 81 6.63 9.15 -6.10
C LEU A 81 6.69 8.10 -7.22
N LYS A 82 6.88 8.53 -8.46
CA LYS A 82 7.01 7.62 -9.61
C LYS A 82 8.38 6.94 -9.61
N LEU A 83 9.46 7.68 -9.34
CA LEU A 83 10.79 7.12 -9.15
C LEU A 83 10.81 6.08 -8.01
N ASP A 84 10.21 6.40 -6.86
CA ASP A 84 10.03 5.46 -5.74
C ASP A 84 9.25 4.19 -6.17
N LYS A 85 8.34 4.33 -7.14
CA LYS A 85 7.59 3.22 -7.75
C LYS A 85 8.35 2.51 -8.88
N GLY A 86 9.64 2.75 -9.03
CA GLY A 86 10.52 2.10 -10.00
C GLY A 86 10.31 2.56 -11.43
N TYR A 87 9.88 3.80 -11.61
CA TYR A 87 10.05 4.49 -12.89
C TYR A 87 11.49 5.02 -12.98
N VAL A 88 12.01 5.10 -14.19
CA VAL A 88 13.36 5.56 -14.51
C VAL A 88 13.30 6.68 -15.56
N GLU A 89 14.34 7.48 -15.67
CA GLU A 89 14.38 8.61 -16.62
C GLU A 89 14.68 8.17 -18.05
N GLU A 90 15.45 7.09 -18.21
CA GLU A 90 15.78 6.50 -19.49
C GLU A 90 14.86 5.33 -19.82
N ILE A 91 14.66 5.05 -21.10
CA ILE A 91 13.82 3.93 -21.55
C ILE A 91 14.52 2.63 -21.16
N PRO A 92 13.95 1.82 -20.24
CA PRO A 92 14.58 0.57 -19.84
C PRO A 92 14.48 -0.47 -20.96
N LYS A 93 15.41 -1.43 -20.98
CA LYS A 93 15.31 -2.59 -21.89
C LYS A 93 13.99 -3.34 -21.63
N ALA A 94 13.31 -3.72 -22.71
CA ALA A 94 12.09 -4.51 -22.62
C ALA A 94 12.36 -5.83 -21.85
N GLY A 95 11.43 -6.25 -21.01
CA GLY A 95 11.60 -7.42 -20.13
C GLY A 95 12.41 -7.21 -18.86
N SER A 96 12.99 -6.02 -18.63
CA SER A 96 13.67 -5.73 -17.36
C SER A 96 12.68 -5.72 -16.17
N VAL A 97 13.14 -6.16 -15.00
CA VAL A 97 12.37 -6.07 -13.75
C VAL A 97 12.55 -4.67 -13.18
N ALA A 98 11.44 -3.99 -12.92
CA ALA A 98 11.50 -2.66 -12.32
C ALA A 98 11.97 -2.74 -10.85
N THR A 99 13.02 -2.00 -10.53
CA THR A 99 13.55 -1.84 -9.18
C THR A 99 13.19 -0.46 -8.64
N ASN A 100 13.22 -0.30 -7.31
CA ASN A 100 13.09 1.01 -6.67
C ASN A 100 14.40 1.83 -6.84
N THR A 101 14.42 3.05 -6.32
CA THR A 101 15.59 3.95 -6.37
C THR A 101 16.83 3.40 -5.66
N LEU A 102 16.68 2.42 -4.78
CA LEU A 102 17.79 1.71 -4.13
C LEU A 102 18.36 0.60 -5.01
N GLY A 103 17.68 0.21 -6.10
CA GLY A 103 18.05 -0.92 -6.95
C GLY A 103 17.44 -2.25 -6.53
N PHE A 104 16.52 -2.24 -5.55
CA PHE A 104 15.85 -3.46 -5.08
C PHE A 104 14.49 -3.67 -5.73
N ILE A 105 14.04 -4.93 -5.76
CA ILE A 105 12.74 -5.32 -6.28
C ILE A 105 11.56 -4.74 -5.47
N GLN A 106 10.41 -4.63 -6.13
CA GLN A 106 9.16 -4.27 -5.48
C GLN A 106 8.45 -5.51 -4.93
N PRO A 107 7.81 -5.44 -3.75
CA PRO A 107 7.13 -6.60 -3.20
C PRO A 107 5.92 -7.05 -4.04
N MET A 108 5.66 -8.36 -4.01
CA MET A 108 4.40 -8.97 -4.45
C MET A 108 3.24 -8.55 -3.53
N THR A 109 2.10 -8.15 -4.09
CA THR A 109 0.93 -7.69 -3.32
C THR A 109 -0.28 -8.61 -3.47
N ALA A 110 -1.13 -8.65 -2.45
CA ALA A 110 -2.24 -9.60 -2.39
C ALA A 110 -3.52 -9.11 -3.10
N HIS A 111 -4.28 -10.06 -3.65
CA HIS A 111 -5.69 -9.88 -4.00
C HIS A 111 -6.59 -10.13 -2.77
N PRO A 112 -7.73 -9.42 -2.62
CA PRO A 112 -8.77 -9.86 -1.70
C PRO A 112 -9.26 -11.27 -2.08
N ALA A 113 -9.37 -12.18 -1.11
CA ALA A 113 -9.71 -13.58 -1.35
C ALA A 113 -11.05 -13.74 -2.07
N GLU A 114 -12.05 -12.93 -1.70
CA GLU A 114 -13.38 -12.91 -2.30
C GLU A 114 -13.40 -12.53 -3.79
N LYS A 115 -12.29 -11.98 -4.32
CA LYS A 115 -12.15 -11.60 -5.74
C LYS A 115 -11.51 -12.67 -6.60
N VAL A 116 -11.07 -13.80 -6.03
CA VAL A 116 -10.40 -14.88 -6.76
C VAL A 116 -11.24 -16.15 -6.63
N LYS A 117 -11.94 -16.51 -7.71
CA LYS A 117 -12.90 -17.62 -7.71
C LYS A 117 -12.25 -19.01 -7.73
N ALA A 118 -11.03 -19.13 -8.25
CA ALA A 118 -10.31 -20.39 -8.39
C ALA A 118 -9.04 -20.34 -7.54
N VAL A 119 -9.06 -21.08 -6.44
CA VAL A 119 -7.90 -21.35 -5.59
C VAL A 119 -7.66 -22.86 -5.58
N MET A 120 -6.41 -23.28 -5.67
CA MET A 120 -6.05 -24.70 -5.60
C MET A 120 -5.56 -25.02 -4.19
N PHE A 121 -6.16 -26.03 -3.58
CA PHE A 121 -5.68 -26.61 -2.32
C PHE A 121 -4.55 -27.62 -2.59
N PRO A 122 -3.62 -27.80 -1.64
CA PRO A 122 -3.55 -27.12 -0.34
C PRO A 122 -3.11 -25.65 -0.44
N LEU A 123 -3.52 -24.85 0.54
CA LEU A 123 -3.12 -23.46 0.71
C LEU A 123 -2.21 -23.30 1.94
N GLY A 124 -1.23 -22.43 1.83
CA GLY A 124 -0.48 -21.93 2.98
C GLY A 124 -1.24 -20.80 3.65
N VAL A 125 -1.51 -20.91 4.95
CA VAL A 125 -2.23 -19.92 5.75
C VAL A 125 -1.28 -19.32 6.79
N GLN A 126 -1.19 -18.00 6.81
CA GLN A 126 -0.42 -17.22 7.79
C GLN A 126 -1.35 -16.18 8.45
N PRO A 127 -1.11 -15.75 9.69
CA PRO A 127 -1.80 -14.58 10.24
C PRO A 127 -1.47 -13.36 9.39
N LYS A 128 -2.47 -12.50 9.17
CA LYS A 128 -2.23 -11.20 8.57
C LYS A 128 -1.84 -10.22 9.67
N LEU A 129 -0.59 -9.78 9.63
CA LEU A 129 -0.06 -8.80 10.58
C LEU A 129 -0.49 -7.39 10.16
N ASP A 130 -0.98 -6.59 11.13
CA ASP A 130 -1.28 -5.15 10.95
C ASP A 130 -0.05 -4.30 11.29
N GLY A 131 1.03 -4.56 10.57
CA GLY A 131 2.33 -3.92 10.77
C GLY A 131 2.73 -3.02 9.59
N HIS A 132 4.04 -2.83 9.47
CA HIS A 132 4.60 -2.12 8.33
C HIS A 132 5.49 -3.04 7.50
N ARG A 133 5.09 -3.28 6.25
CA ARG A 133 5.86 -4.11 5.31
C ARG A 133 7.31 -3.64 5.20
N CYS A 134 8.21 -4.59 5.34
CA CYS A 134 9.64 -4.40 5.27
C CYS A 134 10.25 -5.48 4.38
N LEU A 135 11.20 -5.09 3.55
CA LEU A 135 12.05 -5.97 2.79
C LEU A 135 13.49 -5.71 3.21
N ALA A 136 14.33 -6.74 3.19
CA ALA A 136 15.74 -6.61 3.48
C ALA A 136 16.55 -7.19 2.33
N GLY A 137 17.55 -6.44 1.85
CA GLY A 137 18.49 -6.88 0.82
C GLY A 137 19.86 -6.27 1.05
N VAL A 138 20.84 -6.69 0.26
CA VAL A 138 22.21 -6.16 0.36
C VAL A 138 22.55 -5.30 -0.84
N LYS A 139 23.13 -4.12 -0.58
CA LYS A 139 23.70 -3.23 -1.59
C LYS A 139 25.08 -2.78 -1.13
N ASP A 140 26.07 -2.93 -2.01
CA ASP A 140 27.45 -2.55 -1.74
C ASP A 140 28.01 -3.16 -0.43
N GLY A 141 27.64 -4.42 -0.16
CA GLY A 141 28.01 -5.17 1.05
C GLY A 141 27.23 -4.80 2.32
N ILE A 142 26.31 -3.83 2.25
CA ILE A 142 25.56 -3.33 3.39
C ILE A 142 24.10 -3.78 3.31
N VAL A 143 23.57 -4.29 4.43
CA VAL A 143 22.16 -4.65 4.59
C VAL A 143 21.30 -3.39 4.69
N ILE A 144 20.33 -3.30 3.79
CA ILE A 144 19.34 -2.23 3.72
C ILE A 144 17.96 -2.81 3.97
N LEU A 145 17.28 -2.26 4.98
CA LEU A 145 15.84 -2.44 5.16
C LEU A 145 15.09 -1.38 4.35
N TYR A 146 14.02 -1.77 3.68
CA TYR A 146 13.23 -0.85 2.90
C TYR A 146 11.73 -1.18 2.90
N SER A 147 10.92 -0.13 2.83
CA SER A 147 9.46 -0.20 2.78
C SER A 147 8.95 -0.71 1.44
N ARG A 148 7.64 -0.99 1.39
CA ARG A 148 6.91 -1.31 0.15
C ARG A 148 7.17 -0.31 -1.00
N GLN A 149 7.35 0.97 -0.69
CA GLN A 149 7.62 2.03 -1.67
C GLN A 149 9.12 2.26 -1.92
N GLY A 150 10.00 1.38 -1.43
CA GLY A 150 11.44 1.50 -1.65
C GLY A 150 12.15 2.55 -0.79
N LYS A 151 11.48 3.10 0.23
CA LYS A 151 12.14 4.00 1.19
C LYS A 151 12.93 3.20 2.21
N ALA A 152 14.17 3.59 2.45
CA ALA A 152 15.01 2.99 3.48
C ALA A 152 14.35 3.12 4.88
N ILE A 153 14.53 2.08 5.69
CA ILE A 153 14.08 1.98 7.07
C ILE A 153 15.32 1.84 7.96
N ASN A 154 15.38 2.61 9.04
CA ASN A 154 16.49 2.57 9.99
C ASN A 154 16.07 1.84 11.27
N LEU A 155 16.43 0.57 11.39
CA LEU A 155 16.21 -0.26 12.59
C LEU A 155 17.49 -1.07 12.86
N PRO A 156 18.46 -0.47 13.57
CA PRO A 156 19.81 -1.03 13.70
C PRO A 156 19.86 -2.42 14.32
N HIS A 157 18.96 -2.74 15.27
CA HIS A 157 18.90 -4.05 15.93
C HIS A 157 18.64 -5.18 14.91
N ILE A 158 17.69 -4.98 13.99
CA ILE A 158 17.40 -5.93 12.90
C ILE A 158 18.53 -5.93 11.85
N GLN A 159 19.01 -4.74 11.46
CA GLN A 159 20.06 -4.63 10.42
C GLN A 159 21.35 -5.32 10.85
N LYS A 160 21.77 -5.19 12.11
CA LYS A 160 22.99 -5.82 12.64
C LYS A 160 22.91 -7.34 12.59
N GLU A 161 21.78 -7.93 12.97
CA GLU A 161 21.57 -9.39 12.91
C GLU A 161 21.66 -9.92 11.48
N LEU A 162 20.95 -9.28 10.55
CA LEU A 162 21.00 -9.66 9.13
C LEU A 162 22.38 -9.41 8.50
N GLN A 163 23.07 -8.34 8.90
CA GLN A 163 24.43 -8.05 8.45
C GLN A 163 25.41 -9.12 8.95
N ALA A 164 25.24 -9.63 10.18
CA ALA A 164 26.06 -10.70 10.71
C ALA A 164 25.91 -11.99 9.89
N LEU A 165 24.68 -12.34 9.48
CA LEU A 165 24.44 -13.50 8.59
C LEU A 165 25.09 -13.32 7.23
N TYR A 166 24.99 -12.13 6.65
CA TYR A 166 25.63 -11.80 5.38
C TYR A 166 27.15 -11.89 5.47
N ASN A 167 27.76 -11.27 6.50
CA ASN A 167 29.20 -11.27 6.71
C ASN A 167 29.76 -12.69 6.95
N LYS A 168 28.99 -13.58 7.58
CA LYS A 168 29.33 -14.99 7.78
C LYS A 168 29.08 -15.87 6.53
N GLY A 169 28.61 -15.30 5.43
CA GLY A 169 28.26 -16.02 4.20
C GLY A 169 27.04 -16.93 4.32
N GLN A 170 26.26 -16.80 5.40
CA GLN A 170 25.09 -17.63 5.69
C GLN A 170 23.82 -17.14 4.99
N TRP A 171 23.77 -15.86 4.65
CA TRP A 171 22.75 -15.27 3.80
C TRP A 171 23.39 -14.64 2.58
N SER A 172 22.87 -14.93 1.39
CA SER A 172 23.40 -14.40 0.13
C SER A 172 23.10 -12.92 -0.12
N GLY A 173 22.29 -12.28 0.73
CA GLY A 173 21.79 -10.92 0.51
C GLY A 173 20.59 -10.85 -0.45
N ARG A 174 20.08 -12.01 -0.92
CA ARG A 174 18.83 -12.11 -1.69
C ARG A 174 17.68 -11.55 -0.87
N VAL A 175 16.84 -10.73 -1.52
CA VAL A 175 15.78 -10.00 -0.85
C VAL A 175 14.84 -10.94 -0.09
N ILE A 176 14.68 -10.70 1.20
CA ILE A 176 13.66 -11.32 2.06
C ILE A 176 12.55 -10.29 2.34
N ASP A 177 11.32 -10.77 2.49
CA ASP A 177 10.10 -9.95 2.51
C ASP A 177 9.23 -10.34 3.71
N GLY A 178 8.81 -9.35 4.49
CA GLY A 178 8.14 -9.54 5.76
C GLY A 178 7.40 -8.31 6.27
N GLU A 179 7.04 -8.35 7.54
CA GLU A 179 6.38 -7.25 8.24
C GLU A 179 7.16 -6.85 9.49
N LEU A 180 7.35 -5.56 9.72
CA LEU A 180 7.72 -5.03 11.03
C LEU A 180 6.46 -4.95 11.88
N TYR A 181 6.42 -5.68 12.97
CA TYR A 181 5.23 -5.86 13.78
C TYR A 181 5.59 -5.97 15.26
N LEU A 182 4.66 -5.55 16.10
CA LEU A 182 4.72 -5.70 17.54
C LEU A 182 3.31 -6.08 17.99
N HIS A 183 3.18 -7.30 18.53
CA HIS A 183 1.86 -7.85 18.84
C HIS A 183 1.17 -7.04 19.93
N GLY A 184 -0.13 -6.78 19.76
CA GLY A 184 -0.93 -5.94 20.66
C GLY A 184 -0.79 -4.42 20.43
N GLU A 185 0.19 -3.97 19.66
CA GLU A 185 0.35 -2.55 19.30
C GLU A 185 -0.47 -2.16 18.07
N VAL A 186 -0.98 -0.93 18.08
CA VAL A 186 -1.70 -0.37 16.94
C VAL A 186 -0.74 0.10 15.84
N LEU A 187 -1.18 0.02 14.58
CA LEU A 187 -0.37 0.39 13.40
C LEU A 187 0.22 1.82 13.49
N GLN A 188 -0.50 2.77 14.11
CA GLN A 188 -0.02 4.13 14.32
C GLN A 188 1.21 4.18 15.23
N SER A 189 1.21 3.41 16.33
CA SER A 189 2.34 3.28 17.25
C SER A 189 3.54 2.64 16.55
N ILE A 190 3.34 1.52 15.85
CA ILE A 190 4.36 0.84 15.04
C ILE A 190 4.95 1.83 14.02
N SER A 191 4.10 2.57 13.31
CA SER A 191 4.53 3.58 12.33
C SER A 191 5.38 4.69 12.97
N SER A 192 5.08 5.08 14.20
CA SER A 192 5.87 6.07 14.96
C SER A 192 7.26 5.55 15.28
N LEU A 193 7.36 4.31 15.78
CA LEU A 193 8.62 3.63 16.12
C LEU A 193 9.54 3.40 14.91
N ILE A 194 8.97 3.22 13.72
CA ILE A 194 9.73 3.05 12.47
C ILE A 194 10.22 4.39 11.92
N LYS A 195 9.38 5.44 11.99
CA LYS A 195 9.72 6.75 11.42
C LYS A 195 10.77 7.49 12.24
N LYS A 196 10.74 7.31 13.56
CA LYS A 196 11.67 7.95 14.49
C LYS A 196 12.17 6.90 15.47
N LEU A 197 13.46 6.60 15.39
CA LEU A 197 14.11 5.65 16.30
C LEU A 197 14.02 6.15 17.75
N LYS A 198 13.59 5.26 18.63
CA LYS A 198 13.49 5.45 20.08
C LYS A 198 13.92 4.15 20.77
N PRO A 199 14.17 4.13 22.09
CA PRO A 199 14.47 2.88 22.81
C PRO A 199 13.41 1.79 22.57
N GLU A 200 12.13 2.16 22.51
CA GLU A 200 11.03 1.21 22.27
C GLU A 200 11.03 0.62 20.86
N SER A 201 11.73 1.24 19.91
CA SER A 201 11.86 0.71 18.54
C SER A 201 12.57 -0.65 18.52
N GLU A 202 13.38 -0.98 19.52
CA GLU A 202 14.05 -2.29 19.64
C GLU A 202 13.06 -3.44 19.85
N GLN A 203 11.84 -3.14 20.33
CA GLN A 203 10.77 -4.13 20.49
C GLN A 203 10.12 -4.54 19.16
N LEU A 204 10.32 -3.76 18.08
CA LEU A 204 9.82 -4.12 16.77
C LEU A 204 10.49 -5.39 16.27
N HIS A 205 9.68 -6.37 15.88
CA HIS A 205 10.13 -7.65 15.36
C HIS A 205 9.90 -7.73 13.85
N TYR A 206 10.88 -8.25 13.12
CA TYR A 206 10.75 -8.47 11.67
C TYR A 206 10.29 -9.91 11.37
N HIS A 207 9.01 -10.04 11.02
CA HIS A 207 8.38 -11.31 10.67
C HIS A 207 8.48 -11.55 9.16
N VAL A 208 9.46 -12.36 8.76
CA VAL A 208 9.75 -12.69 7.36
C VAL A 208 8.81 -13.80 6.88
N TYR A 209 8.12 -13.59 5.75
CA TYR A 209 7.13 -14.54 5.24
C TYR A 209 7.38 -15.02 3.82
N ASP A 210 8.31 -14.40 3.08
CA ASP A 210 8.64 -14.76 1.70
C ASP A 210 10.03 -14.24 1.31
N MET A 211 10.51 -14.60 0.12
CA MET A 211 11.77 -14.10 -0.46
C MET A 211 11.70 -14.02 -1.98
N ASP A 212 12.52 -13.14 -2.57
CA ASP A 212 12.61 -12.97 -4.03
C ASP A 212 13.47 -14.06 -4.65
N MET A 213 12.83 -15.18 -4.98
CA MET A 213 13.48 -16.35 -5.57
C MET A 213 12.58 -16.89 -6.68
N ASP A 214 13.20 -17.22 -7.82
CA ASP A 214 12.53 -17.85 -8.95
C ASP A 214 12.27 -19.35 -8.70
N LYS A 215 11.42 -19.60 -7.70
CA LYS A 215 10.95 -20.90 -7.23
C LYS A 215 9.52 -20.78 -6.74
N CYS A 216 8.83 -21.91 -6.63
CA CYS A 216 7.50 -21.94 -6.02
C CYS A 216 7.56 -21.58 -4.53
N TYR A 217 6.43 -21.15 -3.94
CA TYR A 217 6.39 -20.70 -2.55
C TYR A 217 6.85 -21.78 -1.56
N ARG A 218 6.59 -23.06 -1.85
CA ARG A 218 7.08 -24.17 -1.02
C ARG A 218 8.61 -24.14 -0.86
N ASP A 219 9.34 -24.06 -1.96
CA ASP A 219 10.80 -24.02 -1.97
C ASP A 219 11.34 -22.75 -1.31
N ARG A 220 10.70 -21.61 -1.57
CA ARG A 220 11.07 -20.32 -0.96
C ARG A 220 10.91 -20.36 0.56
N TYR A 221 9.81 -20.93 1.05
CA TYR A 221 9.56 -21.10 2.48
C TYR A 221 10.57 -22.06 3.13
N GLN A 222 10.95 -23.15 2.45
CA GLN A 222 11.99 -24.05 2.95
C GLN A 222 13.36 -23.37 3.02
N ALA A 223 13.72 -22.56 2.02
CA ALA A 223 14.94 -21.77 2.05
C ALA A 223 14.97 -20.77 3.22
N LEU A 224 13.83 -20.12 3.52
CA LEU A 224 13.68 -19.26 4.69
C LEU A 224 13.84 -20.03 6.01
N LYS A 225 13.23 -21.21 6.12
CA LYS A 225 13.36 -22.07 7.31
C LYS A 225 14.80 -22.53 7.53
N ALA A 226 15.52 -22.89 6.46
CA ALA A 226 16.94 -23.21 6.53
C ALA A 226 17.78 -22.02 7.04
N LEU A 227 17.51 -20.81 6.51
CA LEU A 227 18.16 -19.58 6.98
C LEU A 227 17.90 -19.31 8.46
N GLU A 228 16.67 -19.54 8.93
CA GLU A 228 16.30 -19.40 10.34
C GLU A 228 17.08 -20.36 11.25
N THR A 229 17.17 -21.64 10.87
CA THR A 229 17.96 -22.65 11.60
C THR A 229 19.44 -22.30 11.64
N VAL A 230 20.00 -21.80 10.54
CA VAL A 230 21.39 -21.33 10.51
C VAL A 230 21.60 -20.14 11.45
N ALA A 231 20.64 -19.21 11.51
CA ALA A 231 20.70 -18.07 12.40
C ALA A 231 20.60 -18.47 13.88
N GLU A 232 19.76 -19.45 14.21
CA GLU A 232 19.66 -20.06 15.55
C GLU A 232 21.00 -20.68 15.95
N ASN A 233 21.63 -21.45 15.07
CA ASN A 233 22.95 -22.05 15.31
C ASN A 233 24.09 -21.01 15.42
N CYS A 234 23.86 -19.78 14.99
CA CYS A 234 24.80 -18.68 15.09
C CYS A 234 24.54 -17.76 16.29
N ASP A 235 23.55 -18.07 17.13
CA ASP A 235 23.03 -17.22 18.22
C ASP A 235 22.54 -15.84 17.75
N ILE A 236 21.96 -15.75 16.54
CA ILE A 236 21.58 -14.47 15.89
C ILE A 236 20.08 -14.10 16.02
N LYS A 237 19.26 -14.88 16.73
CA LYS A 237 17.79 -14.76 16.58
C LYS A 237 17.08 -14.04 17.72
N SER A 238 17.19 -12.71 17.80
CA SER A 238 16.37 -11.91 18.73
C SER A 238 15.36 -10.99 18.05
N HIS A 239 15.64 -10.44 16.86
CA HIS A 239 14.82 -9.35 16.29
C HIS A 239 14.23 -9.64 14.90
N TRP A 240 14.39 -10.84 14.37
CA TRP A 240 13.62 -11.33 13.24
C TRP A 240 13.31 -12.82 13.34
N SER A 241 12.28 -13.28 12.60
CA SER A 241 11.89 -14.70 12.56
C SER A 241 11.10 -15.00 11.30
N ILE A 242 10.95 -16.29 10.95
CA ILE A 242 10.07 -16.71 9.87
C ILE A 242 8.64 -16.82 10.39
N LEU A 243 7.71 -16.11 9.75
CA LEU A 243 6.30 -16.23 10.04
C LEU A 243 5.80 -17.62 9.62
N ARG A 244 5.36 -18.40 10.61
CA ARG A 244 4.92 -19.77 10.40
C ARG A 244 3.76 -19.84 9.40
N THR A 245 3.92 -20.72 8.41
CA THR A 245 2.85 -21.11 7.48
C THR A 245 2.23 -22.42 7.93
N THR A 246 0.90 -22.44 8.06
CA THR A 246 0.12 -23.65 8.30
C THR A 246 -0.51 -24.12 6.99
N VAL A 247 -0.43 -25.42 6.69
CA VAL A 247 -1.06 -26.00 5.51
C VAL A 247 -2.55 -26.22 5.81
N ALA A 248 -3.41 -25.80 4.89
CA ALA A 248 -4.84 -26.12 4.90
C ALA A 248 -5.22 -26.81 3.58
N ASP A 249 -5.81 -28.00 3.68
CA ASP A 249 -6.24 -28.84 2.55
C ASP A 249 -7.68 -28.54 2.12
N THR A 250 -8.48 -27.88 2.99
CA THR A 250 -9.88 -27.56 2.71
C THR A 250 -10.26 -26.13 3.10
N GLN A 251 -11.40 -25.66 2.60
CA GLN A 251 -11.93 -24.33 2.92
C GLN A 251 -12.32 -24.22 4.41
N GLU A 252 -12.85 -25.29 5.00
CA GLU A 252 -13.21 -25.34 6.43
C GLU A 252 -11.97 -25.15 7.32
N GLN A 253 -10.83 -25.75 6.94
CA GLN A 253 -9.57 -25.55 7.66
C GLN A 253 -9.06 -24.11 7.53
N VAL A 254 -9.22 -23.49 6.35
CA VAL A 254 -8.91 -22.06 6.15
C VAL A 254 -9.78 -21.18 7.06
N ASP A 255 -11.07 -21.46 7.14
CA ASP A 255 -12.00 -20.66 7.95
C ASP A 255 -11.75 -20.85 9.44
N ALA A 256 -11.42 -22.07 9.90
CA ALA A 256 -11.01 -22.34 11.28
C ALA A 256 -9.71 -21.59 11.65
N LEU A 257 -8.70 -21.63 10.78
CA LEU A 257 -7.45 -20.89 10.98
C LEU A 257 -7.69 -19.38 10.96
N HIS A 258 -8.60 -18.90 10.12
CA HIS A 258 -8.96 -17.49 10.07
C HIS A 258 -9.61 -17.03 11.37
N ALA A 259 -10.60 -17.77 11.86
CA ALA A 259 -11.27 -17.48 13.13
C ALA A 259 -10.26 -17.47 14.29
N LYS A 260 -9.33 -18.44 14.29
CA LYS A 260 -8.23 -18.48 15.26
C LYS A 260 -7.37 -17.22 15.20
N HIS A 261 -6.89 -16.82 14.01
CA HIS A 261 -6.06 -15.61 13.88
C HIS A 261 -6.79 -14.35 14.36
N LEU A 262 -8.09 -14.22 14.09
CA LEU A 262 -8.90 -13.12 14.62
C LEU A 262 -9.01 -13.15 16.14
N SER A 263 -9.24 -14.32 16.74
CA SER A 263 -9.28 -14.48 18.20
C SER A 263 -7.94 -14.18 18.89
N GLU A 264 -6.83 -14.36 18.16
CA GLU A 264 -5.48 -14.02 18.60
C GLU A 264 -5.14 -12.54 18.35
N GLY A 265 -6.07 -11.71 17.84
CA GLY A 265 -5.87 -10.28 17.65
C GLY A 265 -5.12 -9.89 16.37
N TYR A 266 -4.94 -10.82 15.42
CA TYR A 266 -4.40 -10.49 14.10
C TYR A 266 -5.44 -9.85 13.20
N GLU A 267 -4.97 -9.21 12.12
CA GLU A 267 -5.81 -8.47 11.17
C GLU A 267 -6.73 -9.37 10.32
N GLY A 268 -6.42 -10.67 10.30
CA GLY A 268 -7.05 -11.66 9.44
C GLY A 268 -6.05 -12.72 9.03
N SER A 269 -6.11 -13.18 7.77
CA SER A 269 -5.20 -14.22 7.27
C SER A 269 -4.71 -13.94 5.85
N MET A 270 -3.47 -14.37 5.59
CA MET A 270 -2.88 -14.42 4.26
C MET A 270 -2.96 -15.86 3.75
N LEU A 271 -3.46 -16.05 2.53
CA LEU A 271 -3.54 -17.36 1.87
C LEU A 271 -2.56 -17.40 0.70
N ARG A 272 -1.82 -18.50 0.57
CA ARG A 272 -0.75 -18.66 -0.41
C ARG A 272 -0.91 -19.94 -1.20
N GLN A 273 -0.85 -19.84 -2.52
CA GLN A 273 -0.76 -21.01 -3.39
C GLN A 273 0.69 -21.50 -3.44
N PHE A 274 0.94 -22.76 -3.06
CA PHE A 274 2.30 -23.27 -2.85
C PHE A 274 3.14 -23.33 -4.13
N ASP A 275 2.53 -23.65 -5.27
CA ASP A 275 3.27 -23.97 -6.49
C ASP A 275 3.50 -22.75 -7.41
N MET A 276 3.23 -21.55 -6.90
CA MET A 276 3.33 -20.30 -7.66
C MET A 276 4.62 -19.52 -7.36
N PRO A 277 5.20 -18.84 -8.36
CA PRO A 277 6.43 -18.06 -8.20
C PRO A 277 6.21 -16.78 -7.39
N TYR A 278 7.30 -16.13 -6.98
CA TYR A 278 7.24 -14.78 -6.43
C TYR A 278 7.02 -13.77 -7.55
N GLU A 279 5.93 -13.01 -7.47
CA GLU A 279 5.56 -12.06 -8.52
C GLU A 279 5.89 -10.61 -8.12
N SER A 280 7.17 -10.28 -8.21
CA SER A 280 7.69 -8.93 -7.90
C SER A 280 6.91 -7.81 -8.59
N GLY A 281 6.53 -6.80 -7.81
CA GLY A 281 5.80 -5.61 -8.26
C GLY A 281 4.38 -5.86 -8.79
N LYS A 282 3.87 -7.09 -8.74
CA LYS A 282 2.50 -7.41 -9.18
C LYS A 282 1.53 -7.53 -8.01
N ARG A 283 0.26 -7.36 -8.34
CA ARG A 283 -0.82 -7.88 -7.50
C ARG A 283 -1.10 -9.31 -7.95
N SER A 284 -0.72 -10.29 -7.12
CA SER A 284 -0.71 -11.69 -7.50
C SER A 284 -1.98 -12.42 -7.05
N LYS A 285 -2.49 -13.29 -7.92
CA LYS A 285 -3.59 -14.22 -7.58
C LYS A 285 -3.10 -15.41 -6.74
N SER A 286 -1.79 -15.60 -6.60
CA SER A 286 -1.22 -16.64 -5.72
C SER A 286 -1.13 -16.21 -4.25
N LEU A 287 -1.24 -14.91 -3.98
CA LEU A 287 -1.23 -14.33 -2.63
C LEU A 287 -2.56 -13.63 -2.38
N LEU A 288 -3.33 -14.15 -1.42
CA LEU A 288 -4.65 -13.63 -1.08
C LEU A 288 -4.68 -13.09 0.34
N LYS A 289 -5.54 -12.12 0.59
CA LYS A 289 -5.85 -11.62 1.94
C LYS A 289 -7.32 -11.92 2.24
N LYS A 290 -7.56 -12.66 3.31
CA LYS A 290 -8.88 -12.83 3.93
C LYS A 290 -8.94 -11.90 5.14
N LYS A 291 -9.92 -11.01 5.16
CA LYS A 291 -10.20 -10.11 6.27
C LYS A 291 -11.69 -10.07 6.50
N ASP A 292 -12.08 -10.04 7.76
CA ASP A 292 -13.43 -9.73 8.14
C ASP A 292 -13.52 -8.21 8.32
N PHE A 293 -14.51 -7.62 7.68
CA PHE A 293 -14.79 -6.21 7.82
C PHE A 293 -16.05 -6.08 8.65
N LYS A 294 -16.09 -5.07 9.51
CA LYS A 294 -17.30 -4.67 10.20
C LYS A 294 -18.08 -3.73 9.30
N ASP A 295 -19.39 -3.76 9.40
CA ASP A 295 -20.23 -2.66 8.96
C ASP A 295 -21.06 -2.16 10.15
N ASP A 296 -21.35 -0.87 10.13
CA ASP A 296 -22.28 -0.23 11.05
C ASP A 296 -22.97 0.91 10.31
N GLU A 297 -24.02 1.43 10.91
CA GLU A 297 -24.80 2.53 10.38
C GLU A 297 -24.43 3.84 11.07
N PHE A 298 -24.18 4.87 10.24
CA PHE A 298 -23.81 6.19 10.71
C PHE A 298 -24.74 7.24 10.12
N THR A 299 -25.19 8.16 10.94
CA THR A 299 -26.07 9.25 10.49
C THR A 299 -25.27 10.22 9.62
N ILE A 300 -25.77 10.51 8.42
CA ILE A 300 -25.21 11.55 7.55
C ILE A 300 -25.58 12.91 8.16
N ILE A 301 -24.57 13.71 8.50
CA ILE A 301 -24.77 15.05 9.08
C ILE A 301 -24.35 16.17 8.14
N GLY A 302 -23.66 15.84 7.04
CA GLY A 302 -23.24 16.82 6.05
C GLY A 302 -22.75 16.18 4.77
N VAL A 303 -22.60 17.01 3.73
CA VAL A 303 -21.99 16.61 2.46
C VAL A 303 -21.06 17.73 1.98
N SER A 304 -19.93 17.33 1.41
CA SER A 304 -18.98 18.24 0.79
C SER A 304 -18.47 17.66 -0.53
N LYS A 305 -17.82 18.48 -1.34
CA LYS A 305 -17.24 18.07 -2.61
C LYS A 305 -15.77 17.70 -2.38
N GLY A 306 -15.43 16.47 -2.72
CA GLY A 306 -14.05 15.99 -2.77
C GLY A 306 -13.33 16.43 -4.04
N LYS A 307 -12.14 15.88 -4.27
CA LYS A 307 -11.39 16.14 -5.50
C LYS A 307 -12.17 15.62 -6.72
N PRO A 308 -12.49 16.46 -7.71
CA PRO A 308 -13.30 16.05 -8.86
C PRO A 308 -12.56 15.02 -9.73
N ASN A 309 -13.33 14.17 -10.40
CA ASN A 309 -12.88 13.34 -11.49
C ASN A 309 -12.88 14.13 -12.79
N ILE A 310 -11.82 14.90 -12.98
CA ILE A 310 -11.67 15.83 -14.10
C ILE A 310 -11.77 15.13 -15.46
N ARG A 311 -11.33 13.86 -15.55
CA ARG A 311 -11.42 13.07 -16.80
C ARG A 311 -12.87 12.87 -17.25
N LEU A 312 -13.79 12.73 -16.31
CA LEU A 312 -15.21 12.53 -16.61
C LEU A 312 -16.02 13.85 -16.49
N GLY A 313 -15.40 14.94 -16.06
CA GLY A 313 -16.10 16.18 -15.71
C GLY A 313 -17.04 16.03 -14.51
N LEU A 314 -16.76 15.07 -13.63
CA LEU A 314 -17.64 14.68 -12.52
C LEU A 314 -17.08 15.12 -11.18
N GLU A 315 -17.92 15.73 -10.34
CA GLU A 315 -17.62 15.97 -8.94
C GLU A 315 -17.72 14.67 -8.11
N VAL A 316 -17.18 14.67 -6.89
CA VAL A 316 -17.20 13.51 -5.99
C VAL A 316 -17.79 13.91 -4.65
N GLY A 317 -18.93 13.33 -4.28
CA GLY A 317 -19.55 13.56 -2.97
C GLY A 317 -18.74 12.93 -1.85
N ILE A 318 -18.55 13.69 -0.77
CA ILE A 318 -17.96 13.23 0.49
C ILE A 318 -19.00 13.47 1.57
N TYR A 319 -19.47 12.40 2.19
CA TYR A 319 -20.36 12.50 3.34
C TYR A 319 -19.57 12.73 4.61
N GLU A 320 -20.08 13.60 5.46
CA GLU A 320 -19.70 13.70 6.87
C GLU A 320 -20.72 12.89 7.68
N CYS A 321 -20.23 11.94 8.47
CA CYS A 321 -21.05 11.02 9.24
C CYS A 321 -20.74 11.13 10.73
N GLN A 322 -21.75 10.87 11.54
CA GLN A 322 -21.64 10.88 13.00
C GLN A 322 -21.74 9.46 13.56
N THR A 323 -20.87 9.15 14.51
CA THR A 323 -20.92 7.93 15.35
C THR A 323 -21.95 8.09 16.46
N LYS A 324 -22.38 6.98 17.09
CA LYS A 324 -23.31 7.01 18.23
C LYS A 324 -22.82 7.87 19.41
N ASP A 325 -21.50 7.97 19.58
CA ASP A 325 -20.84 8.77 20.62
C ASP A 325 -20.58 10.23 20.19
N GLY A 326 -21.16 10.67 19.07
CA GLY A 326 -21.11 12.05 18.60
C GLY A 326 -19.84 12.46 17.84
N LYS A 327 -18.85 11.57 17.71
CA LYS A 327 -17.64 11.81 16.90
C LYS A 327 -17.97 11.83 15.40
N THR A 328 -17.27 12.66 14.63
CA THR A 328 -17.49 12.79 13.19
C THR A 328 -16.33 12.24 12.38
N PHE A 329 -16.65 11.73 11.19
CA PHE A 329 -15.65 11.29 10.20
C PHE A 329 -16.21 11.52 8.80
N THR A 330 -15.31 11.55 7.81
CA THR A 330 -15.71 11.69 6.40
C THR A 330 -15.49 10.40 5.63
N VAL A 331 -16.38 10.15 4.66
CA VAL A 331 -16.28 9.01 3.76
C VAL A 331 -16.73 9.41 2.36
N THR A 332 -16.05 8.89 1.34
CA THR A 332 -16.49 9.09 -0.04
C THR A 332 -17.85 8.43 -0.25
N ALA A 333 -18.77 9.13 -0.91
CA ALA A 333 -20.11 8.62 -1.22
C ALA A 333 -20.06 7.24 -1.91
N PRO A 334 -21.08 6.39 -1.68
CA PRO A 334 -21.13 5.05 -2.25
C PRO A 334 -21.26 5.09 -3.78
N GLY A 335 -21.13 3.92 -4.41
CA GLY A 335 -21.34 3.77 -5.85
C GLY A 335 -20.12 4.08 -6.72
N ASN A 336 -20.39 4.11 -8.03
CA ASN A 336 -19.48 4.38 -9.13
C ASN A 336 -19.26 5.90 -9.34
N ALA A 337 -18.51 6.30 -10.36
CA ALA A 337 -18.16 7.72 -10.55
C ALA A 337 -19.36 8.63 -10.80
N GLN A 338 -20.40 8.14 -11.48
CA GLN A 338 -21.62 8.89 -11.78
C GLN A 338 -22.50 9.03 -10.54
N GLU A 339 -22.73 7.93 -9.81
CA GLU A 339 -23.51 7.94 -8.56
C GLU A 339 -22.86 8.88 -7.52
N ARG A 340 -21.52 8.88 -7.41
CA ARG A 340 -20.79 9.83 -6.55
C ARG A 340 -20.95 11.29 -6.97
N HIS A 341 -21.13 11.55 -8.25
CA HIS A 341 -21.39 12.90 -8.75
C HIS A 341 -22.80 13.36 -8.40
N GLU A 342 -23.78 12.48 -8.53
CA GLU A 342 -25.16 12.72 -8.10
C GLU A 342 -25.21 13.02 -6.60
N HIS A 343 -24.50 12.24 -5.77
CA HIS A 343 -24.33 12.55 -4.36
C HIS A 343 -23.61 13.89 -4.11
N ALA A 344 -22.72 14.35 -5.00
CA ALA A 344 -22.10 15.67 -4.88
C ALA A 344 -23.09 16.83 -5.12
N GLN A 345 -24.07 16.62 -6.02
CA GLN A 345 -25.10 17.63 -6.34
C GLN A 345 -26.26 17.59 -5.33
N TYR A 346 -26.81 16.40 -5.09
CA TYR A 346 -28.08 16.17 -4.41
C TYR A 346 -27.91 15.45 -3.07
N GLY A 347 -26.68 15.15 -2.65
CA GLY A 347 -26.42 14.38 -1.43
C GLY A 347 -26.92 15.04 -0.16
N HIS A 348 -27.17 16.36 -0.17
CA HIS A 348 -27.74 17.10 0.94
C HIS A 348 -29.13 16.61 1.34
N GLU A 349 -29.89 16.03 0.39
CA GLU A 349 -31.18 15.39 0.64
C GLU A 349 -31.07 14.13 1.52
N ASN A 350 -29.85 13.59 1.68
CA ASN A 350 -29.61 12.42 2.50
C ASN A 350 -29.16 12.76 3.92
N ILE A 351 -29.05 14.04 4.29
CA ILE A 351 -28.76 14.45 5.66
C ILE A 351 -29.86 13.93 6.59
N GLY A 352 -29.47 13.34 7.72
CA GLY A 352 -30.35 12.65 8.67
C GLY A 352 -30.55 11.17 8.39
N ARG A 353 -30.25 10.69 7.17
CA ARG A 353 -30.37 9.26 6.82
C ARG A 353 -29.17 8.46 7.34
N SER A 354 -29.37 7.16 7.53
CA SER A 354 -28.31 6.21 7.87
C SER A 354 -27.51 5.81 6.63
N LEU A 355 -26.19 5.87 6.73
CA LEU A 355 -25.24 5.34 5.75
C LEU A 355 -24.62 4.06 6.30
N THR A 356 -24.73 2.95 5.56
CA THR A 356 -24.01 1.73 5.88
C THR A 356 -22.54 1.89 5.47
N VAL A 357 -21.63 1.88 6.44
CA VAL A 357 -20.20 2.04 6.20
C VAL A 357 -19.48 0.77 6.64
N LYS A 358 -18.69 0.22 5.71
CA LYS A 358 -17.77 -0.88 5.95
C LYS A 358 -16.43 -0.35 6.41
N TYR A 359 -15.90 -0.88 7.50
CA TYR A 359 -14.61 -0.45 8.06
C TYR A 359 -13.88 -1.65 8.67
N PHE A 360 -12.61 -1.43 9.02
CA PHE A 360 -11.77 -2.50 9.55
C PHE A 360 -11.92 -2.63 11.07
N ASN A 361 -11.61 -1.57 11.80
CA ASN A 361 -11.78 -1.41 13.24
C ASN A 361 -12.04 0.08 13.54
N TYR A 362 -12.31 0.43 14.80
CA TYR A 362 -12.29 1.84 15.23
C TYR A 362 -10.84 2.31 15.44
N THR A 363 -10.56 3.58 15.19
CA THR A 363 -9.33 4.26 15.64
C THR A 363 -9.36 4.45 17.16
N PRO A 364 -8.23 4.79 17.81
CA PRO A 364 -8.22 5.18 19.23
C PRO A 364 -9.20 6.32 19.56
N ASP A 365 -9.52 7.18 18.58
CA ASP A 365 -10.45 8.30 18.73
C ASP A 365 -11.94 7.89 18.57
N GLY A 366 -12.22 6.60 18.39
CA GLY A 366 -13.58 6.05 18.31
C GLY A 366 -14.26 6.21 16.96
N VAL A 367 -13.53 6.50 15.88
CA VAL A 367 -14.10 6.62 14.52
C VAL A 367 -13.69 5.45 13.62
N PRO A 368 -14.50 5.07 12.62
CA PRO A 368 -14.16 4.00 11.68
C PRO A 368 -12.80 4.18 10.98
N TYR A 369 -11.94 3.17 11.04
CA TYR A 369 -10.66 3.14 10.33
C TYR A 369 -10.82 2.57 8.92
N LEU A 370 -10.32 3.34 7.93
CA LEU A 370 -10.46 3.06 6.49
C LEU A 370 -11.91 2.81 6.05
N PRO A 371 -12.83 3.74 6.33
CA PRO A 371 -14.24 3.57 6.02
C PRO A 371 -14.49 3.54 4.51
N VAL A 372 -15.43 2.71 4.11
CA VAL A 372 -15.96 2.60 2.75
C VAL A 372 -17.48 2.62 2.84
N ALA A 373 -18.09 3.68 2.32
CA ALA A 373 -19.53 3.75 2.20
C ALA A 373 -20.02 2.67 1.23
N LEU A 374 -21.02 1.88 1.66
CA LEU A 374 -21.60 0.83 0.84
C LEU A 374 -22.89 1.31 0.17
N ARG A 375 -23.82 1.83 0.96
CA ARG A 375 -25.15 2.28 0.51
C ARG A 375 -25.78 3.19 1.55
N ILE A 376 -26.64 4.10 1.09
CA ILE A 376 -27.57 4.81 1.97
C ILE A 376 -28.72 3.86 2.27
N ARG A 377 -29.13 3.78 3.54
CA ARG A 377 -30.25 2.94 3.94
C ARG A 377 -31.55 3.57 3.43
N GLU A 378 -32.34 2.78 2.74
CA GLU A 378 -33.73 3.08 2.43
C GLU A 378 -34.57 2.39 3.49
N ASP A 379 -35.26 3.17 4.30
CA ASP A 379 -36.34 2.64 5.12
C ASP A 379 -37.55 2.52 4.21
N ILE A 380 -37.83 1.29 3.75
CA ILE A 380 -39.05 0.96 3.01
C ILE A 380 -40.13 0.56 4.03
#